data_AF-A0A8S1HGX2-F1
#
_entry.id   AF-A0A8S1HGX2-F1
#
_cell.length_a   1.000
_cell.length_b   1.000
_cell.length_c   1.000
_cell.angle_alpha   90.00
_cell.angle_beta   90.00
_cell.angle_gamma   90.00
#
_symmetry.space_group_name_H-M   'P 1'
#
loop_
_entity.id
_entity.type
_entity.pdbx_description
1 polymer ?
#
loop_
_entity_poly.entity_id
_entity_poly.type
_entity_poly.pdbx_seq_one_letter_code
_entity_poly.pdbx_strand_id
1 'polypeptide(L)'
;MTFCATACPNGWNAFARSGYTWCLKVFAFNDVEYDIAEQKCMREKTLLSAFESEQEWEFIRNEAKRMGLFGEIYVGIRREIGCIKIQQVSRDLNAQCSIKTAFRLDPFTKNDYFYNKWNSGEPSGSDQRRAYVVNLVTAVSMIISNDNRHGYLKETFKRRWESDLKYDPRGFVCGTKAR
;
A
#
# COMPACT_ATOMS: atom_id res chain seq x y z
N MET A 1 -24.05 17.89 23.50
CA MET A 1 -22.85 18.22 22.71
C MET A 1 -22.90 17.40 21.45
N THR A 2 -23.25 18.01 20.33
CA THR A 2 -23.38 17.31 19.04
C THR A 2 -21.99 17.26 18.41
N PHE A 3 -21.35 16.08 18.40
CA PHE A 3 -20.20 15.85 17.54
C PHE A 3 -20.71 15.93 16.10
N CYS A 4 -20.30 16.96 15.37
CA CYS A 4 -20.45 16.94 13.92
C CYS A 4 -19.58 15.79 13.44
N ALA A 5 -20.18 14.65 13.13
CA ALA A 5 -19.48 13.54 12.51
C ALA A 5 -18.97 14.08 11.16
N THR A 6 -17.71 14.47 11.13
CA THR A 6 -17.00 14.91 9.93
C THR A 6 -17.11 13.79 8.91
N ALA A 7 -17.94 14.01 7.88
CA ALA A 7 -18.27 12.99 6.89
C ALA A 7 -17.14 12.88 5.86
N CYS A 8 -16.89 11.67 5.37
CA CYS A 8 -15.96 11.48 4.27
C CYS A 8 -16.51 12.13 2.99
N PRO A 9 -15.62 12.61 2.08
CA PRO A 9 -16.07 13.12 0.80
C PRO A 9 -16.86 12.07 0.02
N ASN A 10 -17.72 12.50 -0.91
CA ASN A 10 -18.55 11.58 -1.70
C ASN A 10 -17.71 10.50 -2.40
N GLY A 11 -18.11 9.24 -2.23
CA GLY A 11 -17.41 8.09 -2.79
C GLY A 11 -16.15 7.66 -2.04
N TRP A 12 -15.91 8.18 -0.84
CA TRP A 12 -14.87 7.72 0.08
C TRP A 12 -15.49 6.93 1.23
N ASN A 13 -14.81 5.87 1.69
CA ASN A 13 -15.27 5.05 2.80
C ASN A 13 -14.62 5.51 4.11
N ALA A 14 -15.43 5.56 5.17
CA ALA A 14 -15.03 6.04 6.48
C ALA A 14 -14.54 4.88 7.37
N PHE A 15 -13.40 5.10 8.01
CA PHE A 15 -12.80 4.20 8.99
C PHE A 15 -12.46 4.97 10.26
N ALA A 16 -12.65 4.33 11.40
CA ALA A 16 -12.22 4.90 12.67
C ALA A 16 -10.73 4.60 12.88
N ARG A 17 -9.91 5.66 12.99
CA ARG A 17 -8.53 5.59 13.48
C ARG A 17 -8.48 6.24 14.87
N SER A 18 -7.39 6.03 15.61
CA SER A 18 -7.24 6.53 16.98
C SER A 18 -7.41 8.05 17.06
N GLY A 19 -8.62 8.48 17.45
CA GLY A 19 -9.02 9.87 17.68
C GLY A 19 -9.54 10.63 16.46
N TYR A 20 -9.79 9.97 15.31
CA TYR A 20 -10.33 10.63 14.12
C TYR A 20 -10.90 9.66 13.08
N THR A 21 -11.76 10.18 12.19
CA THR A 21 -12.21 9.44 11.01
C THR A 21 -11.21 9.59 9.87
N TRP A 22 -10.80 8.46 9.30
CA TRP A 22 -9.97 8.37 8.11
C TRP A 22 -10.81 7.93 6.93
N CYS A 23 -10.64 8.60 5.81
CA CYS A 23 -11.39 8.36 4.59
C CYS A 23 -10.47 7.69 3.58
N LEU A 24 -10.84 6.51 3.09
CA LEU A 24 -10.09 5.77 2.08
C LEU A 24 -10.86 5.68 0.76
N LYS A 25 -10.11 5.70 -0.35
CA LYS A 25 -10.65 5.43 -1.68
C LYS A 25 -9.61 4.70 -2.53
N VAL A 26 -10.07 3.65 -3.21
CA VAL A 26 -9.28 2.91 -4.21
C VAL A 26 -9.53 3.52 -5.58
N PHE A 27 -8.46 3.76 -6.32
CA PHE A 27 -8.53 4.28 -7.68
C PHE A 27 -7.98 3.24 -8.66
N ALA A 28 -8.71 3.03 -9.76
CA ALA A 28 -8.19 2.28 -10.90
C ALA A 28 -7.12 3.11 -11.60
N PHE A 29 -6.04 2.45 -12.01
CA PHE A 29 -4.93 3.10 -12.66
C PHE A 29 -4.17 2.14 -13.56
N ASN A 30 -3.70 2.61 -14.70
CA ASN A 30 -2.93 1.79 -15.63
C ASN A 30 -1.52 2.33 -15.88
N ASP A 31 -1.09 3.40 -15.21
CA ASP A 31 0.30 3.86 -15.35
C ASP A 31 1.22 3.20 -14.33
N VAL A 32 2.48 3.10 -14.71
CA VAL A 32 3.48 2.18 -14.16
C VAL A 32 4.24 2.78 -12.95
N GLU A 33 4.05 4.06 -12.65
CA GLU A 33 4.93 4.79 -11.72
C GLU A 33 4.26 5.20 -10.41
N TYR A 34 4.90 4.86 -9.29
CA TYR A 34 4.46 5.23 -7.94
C TYR A 34 4.33 6.75 -7.75
N ASP A 35 5.27 7.52 -8.31
CA ASP A 35 5.25 8.99 -8.20
C ASP A 35 3.99 9.59 -8.84
N ILE A 36 3.48 8.97 -9.89
CA ILE A 36 2.24 9.43 -10.54
C ILE A 36 1.03 9.10 -9.67
N ALA A 37 1.02 7.94 -9.00
CA ALA A 37 -0.01 7.61 -8.02
C ALA A 37 0.00 8.60 -6.84
N GLU A 38 1.18 8.94 -6.31
CA GLU A 38 1.33 9.93 -5.22
C GLU A 38 0.79 11.31 -5.67
N GLN A 39 1.18 11.77 -6.86
CA GLN A 39 0.68 13.02 -7.43
C GLN A 39 -0.84 13.01 -7.67
N LYS A 40 -1.43 11.86 -8.01
CA LYS A 40 -2.89 11.73 -8.14
C LYS A 40 -3.59 11.91 -6.81
N CYS A 41 -3.09 11.29 -5.73
CA CYS A 41 -3.65 11.55 -4.40
C CYS A 41 -3.49 13.01 -3.98
N MET A 42 -2.33 13.63 -4.24
CA MET A 42 -2.08 15.04 -3.93
C MET A 42 -3.04 15.99 -4.65
N ARG A 43 -3.42 15.71 -5.91
CA ARG A 43 -4.42 16.49 -6.66
C ARG A 43 -5.80 16.47 -6.00
N GLU A 44 -6.16 15.38 -5.34
CA GLU A 44 -7.38 15.25 -4.55
C GLU A 44 -7.25 15.87 -3.14
N LYS A 45 -6.12 16.54 -2.84
CA LYS A 45 -5.75 17.02 -1.50
C LYS A 45 -5.72 15.90 -0.46
N THR A 46 -5.23 14.75 -0.90
CA THR A 46 -5.08 13.52 -0.11
C THR A 46 -3.66 12.99 -0.26
N LEU A 47 -3.36 11.85 0.36
CA LEU A 47 -2.06 11.19 0.24
C LEU A 47 -2.24 9.72 -0.10
N LEU A 48 -1.16 9.10 -0.58
CA LEU A 48 -1.14 7.67 -0.82
C LEU A 48 -1.10 6.97 0.55
N SER A 49 -2.11 6.16 0.84
CA SER A 49 -2.41 5.72 2.21
C SER A 49 -1.97 4.29 2.48
N ALA A 50 -1.37 4.06 3.64
CA ALA A 50 -1.29 2.77 4.29
C ALA A 50 -2.61 2.47 5.04
N PHE A 51 -2.67 1.30 5.65
CA PHE A 51 -3.83 0.82 6.41
C PHE A 51 -3.42 0.52 7.86
N GLU A 52 -4.31 0.81 8.80
CA GLU A 52 -4.11 0.63 10.25
C GLU A 52 -4.89 -0.54 10.85
N SER A 53 -5.80 -1.17 10.09
CA SER A 53 -6.70 -2.18 10.64
C SER A 53 -7.09 -3.24 9.62
N GLU A 54 -7.65 -4.35 10.13
CA GLU A 54 -8.22 -5.42 9.32
C GLU A 54 -9.37 -4.91 8.45
N GLN A 55 -10.21 -4.02 8.99
CA GLN A 55 -11.33 -3.44 8.25
C GLN A 55 -10.84 -2.59 7.07
N GLU A 56 -9.81 -1.77 7.26
CA GLU A 56 -9.21 -0.98 6.18
C GLU A 56 -8.57 -1.90 5.12
N TRP A 57 -7.83 -2.92 5.56
CA TRP A 57 -7.18 -3.88 4.67
C TRP A 57 -8.18 -4.71 3.86
N GLU A 58 -9.23 -5.23 4.49
CA GLU A 58 -10.32 -5.95 3.83
C GLU A 58 -11.07 -5.06 2.84
N PHE A 59 -11.38 -3.82 3.23
CA PHE A 59 -12.00 -2.85 2.33
C PHE A 59 -11.18 -2.67 1.06
N ILE A 60 -9.88 -2.37 1.18
CA ILE A 60 -9.01 -2.12 0.03
C ILE A 60 -9.01 -3.34 -0.91
N ARG A 61 -8.86 -4.55 -0.36
CA ARG A 61 -8.85 -5.80 -1.15
C ARG A 61 -10.17 -6.04 -1.86
N ASN A 62 -11.28 -5.92 -1.14
CA ASN A 62 -12.62 -6.17 -1.67
C ASN A 62 -12.99 -5.14 -2.73
N GLU A 63 -12.62 -3.88 -2.51
CA GLU A 63 -12.87 -2.80 -3.46
C GLU A 63 -12.05 -2.97 -4.74
N ALA A 64 -10.75 -3.29 -4.62
CA ALA A 64 -9.92 -3.61 -5.77
C ALA A 64 -10.47 -4.80 -6.58
N LYS A 65 -10.93 -5.86 -5.89
CA LYS A 65 -11.60 -7.01 -6.53
C LYS A 65 -12.89 -6.60 -7.24
N ARG A 66 -13.73 -5.79 -6.58
CA ARG A 66 -15.00 -5.28 -7.14
C ARG A 66 -14.76 -4.45 -8.41
N MET A 67 -13.66 -3.71 -8.44
CA MET A 67 -13.24 -2.88 -9.58
C MET A 67 -12.53 -3.69 -10.68
N GLY A 68 -12.32 -4.99 -10.51
CA GLY A 68 -11.60 -5.82 -11.48
C GLY A 68 -10.09 -5.52 -11.56
N LEU A 69 -9.51 -4.95 -10.49
CA LEU A 69 -8.09 -4.65 -10.41
C LEU A 69 -7.32 -5.93 -10.06
N PHE A 70 -7.11 -6.78 -11.08
CA PHE A 70 -6.28 -7.97 -10.97
C PHE A 70 -4.81 -7.59 -11.13
N GLY A 71 -4.03 -7.71 -10.04
CA GLY A 71 -2.59 -7.50 -10.01
C GLY A 71 -2.14 -6.95 -8.67
N GLU A 72 -1.38 -5.87 -8.75
CA GLU A 72 -0.85 -5.11 -7.63
C GLU A 72 -1.55 -3.75 -7.55
N ILE A 73 -1.66 -3.13 -6.37
CA ILE A 73 -2.03 -1.71 -6.24
C ILE A 73 -1.05 -1.01 -5.30
N TYR A 74 -0.78 0.27 -5.53
CA TYR A 74 0.10 1.05 -4.67
C TYR A 74 -0.56 1.41 -3.33
N VAL A 75 0.21 1.26 -2.25
CA VAL A 75 -0.17 1.69 -0.88
C VAL A 75 0.90 2.61 -0.30
N GLY A 76 0.53 3.34 0.76
CA GLY A 76 1.32 4.41 1.40
C GLY A 76 2.48 3.88 2.24
N ILE A 77 3.14 2.82 1.77
CA ILE A 77 4.24 2.14 2.46
C ILE A 77 5.43 2.14 1.51
N ARG A 78 6.57 2.64 1.99
CA ARG A 78 7.82 2.73 1.22
C ARG A 78 9.00 2.35 2.08
N ARG A 79 10.06 1.82 1.47
CA ARG A 79 11.28 1.49 2.21
C ARG A 79 11.96 2.77 2.71
N GLU A 80 12.44 2.73 3.95
CA GLU A 80 13.21 3.79 4.57
C GLU A 80 14.55 3.98 3.84
N ILE A 81 15.00 5.22 3.64
CA ILE A 81 16.15 5.51 2.78
C ILE A 81 17.44 4.86 3.31
N GLY A 82 17.57 4.77 4.64
CA GLY A 82 18.67 4.08 5.32
C GLY A 82 18.69 2.57 5.11
N CYS A 83 17.56 1.97 4.71
CA CYS A 83 17.40 0.52 4.55
C CYS A 83 17.40 0.07 3.09
N ILE A 84 17.44 0.99 2.11
CA ILE A 84 17.40 0.67 0.68
C ILE A 84 18.50 -0.30 0.25
N LYS A 85 19.71 -0.16 0.82
CA LYS A 85 20.88 -0.95 0.41
C LYS A 85 20.88 -2.40 0.92
N ILE A 86 19.97 -2.74 1.85
CA ILE A 86 19.94 -4.06 2.46
C ILE A 86 19.06 -5.00 1.61
N GLN A 87 19.58 -6.17 1.29
CA GLN A 87 18.86 -7.14 0.45
C GLN A 87 17.71 -7.84 1.16
N GLN A 88 17.86 -8.10 2.46
CA GLN A 88 16.86 -8.82 3.24
C GLN A 88 16.63 -8.06 4.54
N VAL A 89 15.38 -7.68 4.76
CA VAL A 89 14.99 -7.04 6.01
C VAL A 89 15.19 -8.03 7.16
N SER A 90 15.79 -7.56 8.24
CA SER A 90 16.07 -8.43 9.39
C SER A 90 14.78 -8.91 10.03
N ARG A 91 14.76 -10.20 10.43
CA ARG A 91 13.71 -10.76 11.29
C ARG A 91 13.92 -10.43 12.77
N ASP A 92 15.12 -10.01 13.15
CA ASP A 92 15.35 -9.42 14.47
C ASP A 92 14.69 -8.04 14.52
N LEU A 93 13.64 -7.93 15.33
CA LEU A 93 12.82 -6.73 15.47
C LEU A 93 13.61 -5.53 16.01
N ASN A 94 14.75 -5.77 16.67
CA ASN A 94 15.61 -4.73 17.24
C ASN A 94 16.66 -4.22 16.25
N ALA A 95 16.82 -4.85 15.09
CA ALA A 95 17.76 -4.40 14.08
C ALA A 95 17.34 -3.05 13.47
N GLN A 96 18.33 -2.25 13.06
CA GLN A 96 18.10 -0.94 12.43
C GLN A 96 17.16 -1.01 11.21
N CYS A 97 17.24 -2.10 10.43
CA CYS A 97 16.36 -2.38 9.30
C CYS A 97 15.66 -3.71 9.52
N SER A 98 14.84 -3.76 10.56
CA SER A 98 13.90 -4.84 10.83
C SER A 98 12.60 -4.63 10.07
N ILE A 99 11.72 -5.64 10.09
CA ILE A 99 10.41 -5.54 9.40
C ILE A 99 9.54 -4.39 9.91
N LYS A 100 9.81 -3.88 11.12
CA LYS A 100 9.12 -2.73 11.71
C LYS A 100 9.75 -1.39 11.36
N THR A 101 11.07 -1.35 11.16
CA THR A 101 11.85 -0.11 11.03
C THR A 101 12.33 0.16 9.60
N ALA A 102 12.33 -0.86 8.74
CA ALA A 102 12.75 -0.73 7.35
C ALA A 102 11.74 -0.02 6.44
N PHE A 103 10.52 0.25 6.94
CA PHE A 103 9.45 0.85 6.15
C PHE A 103 8.92 2.11 6.82
N ARG A 104 8.67 3.12 5.98
CA ARG A 104 7.98 4.34 6.34
C ARG A 104 6.56 4.28 5.81
N LEU A 105 5.60 4.53 6.70
CA LEU A 105 4.19 4.63 6.39
C LEU A 105 3.82 6.08 6.07
N ASP A 106 2.60 6.32 5.61
CA ASP A 106 2.07 7.67 5.54
C ASP A 106 2.00 8.30 6.95
N PRO A 107 2.03 9.65 7.07
CA PRO A 107 2.10 10.33 8.36
C PRO A 107 0.91 10.10 9.29
N PHE A 108 -0.20 9.54 8.79
CA PHE A 108 -1.41 9.29 9.57
C PHE A 108 -1.55 7.84 10.00
N THR A 109 -0.75 6.92 9.46
CA THR A 109 -0.69 5.54 9.93
C THR A 109 0.34 5.40 11.07
N LYS A 110 -0.14 5.06 12.27
CA LYS A 110 0.59 5.10 13.55
C LYS A 110 0.90 3.73 14.15
N ASN A 111 0.31 2.67 13.62
CA ASN A 111 0.56 1.32 14.08
C ASN A 111 1.32 0.50 13.04
N ASP A 112 1.77 -0.67 13.46
CA ASP A 112 2.56 -1.58 12.63
C ASP A 112 1.70 -2.64 11.94
N TYR A 113 0.37 -2.52 11.87
CA TYR A 113 -0.53 -3.58 11.41
C TYR A 113 -0.13 -4.23 10.07
N PHE A 114 0.54 -3.49 9.18
CA PHE A 114 1.12 -4.00 7.93
C PHE A 114 2.17 -5.12 8.11
N TYR A 115 2.84 -5.22 9.27
CA TYR A 115 4.05 -6.03 9.49
C TYR A 115 3.85 -7.53 9.25
N ASN A 116 2.63 -8.05 9.41
CA ASN A 116 2.31 -9.47 9.23
C ASN A 116 1.57 -9.75 7.92
N LYS A 117 1.45 -8.75 7.04
CA LYS A 117 0.72 -8.86 5.77
C LYS A 117 1.62 -9.12 4.58
N TRP A 118 2.89 -9.45 4.77
CA TRP A 118 3.82 -9.73 3.67
C TRP A 118 3.59 -11.08 3.03
N ASN A 119 3.85 -11.16 1.73
CA ASN A 119 3.87 -12.41 0.99
C ASN A 119 4.98 -13.34 1.49
N SER A 120 4.82 -14.65 1.24
CA SER A 120 5.89 -15.60 1.54
C SER A 120 7.17 -15.21 0.78
N GLY A 121 8.27 -15.05 1.53
CA GLY A 121 9.57 -14.61 1.01
C GLY A 121 9.74 -13.08 0.92
N GLU A 122 8.69 -12.30 1.21
CA GLU A 122 8.75 -10.84 1.25
C GLU A 122 8.93 -10.32 2.70
N PRO A 123 9.47 -9.10 2.88
CA PRO A 123 10.01 -8.20 1.86
C PRO A 123 11.36 -8.67 1.29
N SER A 124 11.43 -8.82 -0.04
CA SER A 124 12.65 -9.24 -0.73
C SER A 124 13.32 -8.03 -1.41
N GLY A 125 14.35 -7.47 -0.77
CA GLY A 125 15.16 -6.37 -1.33
C GLY A 125 16.11 -6.84 -2.44
N SER A 126 15.64 -7.66 -3.37
CA SER A 126 16.46 -8.48 -4.26
C SER A 126 17.30 -7.71 -5.29
N ASP A 127 17.27 -6.37 -5.36
CA ASP A 127 18.16 -5.59 -6.23
C ASP A 127 18.65 -4.26 -5.62
N GLN A 128 19.90 -4.23 -5.18
CA GLN A 128 20.55 -3.22 -4.32
C GLN A 128 20.58 -1.75 -4.85
N ARG A 129 19.95 -1.43 -5.99
CA ARG A 129 20.17 -0.16 -6.71
C ARG A 129 18.96 0.77 -6.79
N ARG A 130 17.82 0.49 -6.15
CA ARG A 130 16.56 1.20 -6.43
C ARG A 130 15.75 1.56 -5.19
N ALA A 131 15.02 2.67 -5.25
CA ALA A 131 14.01 3.01 -4.26
C ALA A 131 12.87 1.98 -4.34
N TYR A 132 12.50 1.45 -3.18
CA TYR A 132 11.47 0.43 -3.09
C TYR A 132 10.16 1.00 -2.55
N VAL A 133 9.08 0.58 -3.18
CA VAL A 133 7.71 0.87 -2.77
C VAL A 133 6.99 -0.44 -2.52
N VAL A 134 5.94 -0.39 -1.72
CA VAL A 134 5.19 -1.60 -1.37
C VAL A 134 3.87 -1.58 -2.10
N ASN A 135 3.55 -2.73 -2.69
CA ASN A 135 2.29 -2.98 -3.35
C ASN A 135 1.46 -3.95 -2.52
N LEU A 136 0.14 -3.76 -2.55
CA LEU A 136 -0.80 -4.77 -2.13
C LEU A 136 -1.17 -5.63 -3.33
N VAL A 137 -0.96 -6.95 -3.25
CA VAL A 137 -1.41 -7.90 -4.27
C VAL A 137 -2.92 -8.11 -4.08
N THR A 138 -3.75 -7.66 -5.02
CA THR A 138 -5.22 -7.65 -4.88
C THR A 138 -5.85 -8.91 -5.46
N ALA A 139 -5.28 -9.43 -6.55
CA ALA A 139 -5.59 -10.74 -7.13
C ALA A 139 -4.58 -11.08 -8.25
N VAL A 140 -4.04 -12.29 -8.32
CA VAL A 140 -3.33 -12.78 -9.50
C VAL A 140 -4.35 -13.38 -10.47
N SER A 141 -4.23 -13.11 -11.78
CA SER A 141 -5.07 -13.80 -12.76
C SER A 141 -4.85 -15.31 -12.64
N MET A 142 -5.93 -16.10 -12.58
CA MET A 142 -5.88 -17.57 -12.44
C MET A 142 -5.10 -18.28 -13.57
N ILE A 143 -4.73 -17.57 -14.63
CA ILE A 143 -4.04 -18.15 -15.79
C ILE A 143 -2.53 -18.37 -15.53
N ILE A 144 -1.92 -17.71 -14.52
CA ILE A 144 -0.45 -17.60 -14.45
C ILE A 144 0.18 -18.13 -13.14
N SER A 145 -0.57 -18.43 -12.08
CA SER A 145 0.03 -19.05 -10.89
C SER A 145 -0.99 -19.79 -10.01
N ASN A 146 -0.66 -21.02 -9.58
CA ASN A 146 -1.36 -21.80 -8.55
C ASN A 146 -1.22 -21.18 -7.13
N ASP A 147 -1.11 -19.87 -7.06
CA ASP A 147 -0.55 -19.17 -5.92
C ASP A 147 -1.65 -18.30 -5.30
N ASN A 148 -2.22 -18.78 -4.19
CA ASN A 148 -3.29 -18.13 -3.44
C ASN A 148 -2.81 -16.86 -2.68
N ARG A 149 -1.79 -16.15 -3.19
CA ARG A 149 -1.10 -15.00 -2.57
C ARG A 149 -1.90 -13.68 -2.64
N HIS A 150 -3.22 -13.76 -2.56
CA HIS A 150 -4.10 -12.59 -2.58
C HIS A 150 -4.12 -11.88 -1.22
N GLY A 151 -4.03 -10.56 -1.25
CA GLY A 151 -4.11 -9.69 -0.09
C GLY A 151 -2.79 -9.38 0.60
N TYR A 152 -1.68 -9.91 0.11
CA TYR A 152 -0.40 -9.72 0.78
C TYR A 152 0.42 -8.60 0.16
N LEU A 153 1.29 -8.00 0.97
CA LEU A 153 2.25 -6.99 0.59
C LEU A 153 3.43 -7.62 -0.14
N LYS A 154 3.91 -6.91 -1.15
CA LYS A 154 5.10 -7.26 -1.90
C LYS A 154 5.90 -6.00 -2.16
N GLU A 155 7.21 -6.11 -2.02
CA GLU A 155 8.09 -5.01 -2.36
C GLU A 155 8.36 -4.97 -3.86
N THR A 156 8.35 -3.77 -4.44
CA THR A 156 8.64 -3.55 -5.86
C THR A 156 9.50 -2.31 -6.06
N PHE A 157 9.99 -2.15 -7.28
CA PHE A 157 10.70 -0.96 -7.71
C PHE A 157 9.75 0.22 -7.93
N LYS A 158 10.22 1.41 -7.54
CA LYS A 158 9.51 2.68 -7.77
C LYS A 158 9.29 3.00 -9.26
N ARG A 159 10.23 2.61 -10.12
CA ARG A 159 10.14 2.65 -11.60
C ARG A 159 10.47 1.28 -12.16
N ARG A 160 9.66 0.80 -13.10
CA ARG A 160 9.81 -0.49 -13.76
C ARG A 160 10.01 -0.28 -15.28
N TRP A 161 10.81 -1.13 -15.92
CA TRP A 161 11.09 -1.04 -17.36
C TRP A 161 9.95 -1.71 -18.17
N GLU A 162 9.76 -1.28 -19.41
CA GLU A 162 8.71 -1.76 -20.35
C GLU A 162 8.73 -3.29 -20.62
N SER A 163 9.75 -4.03 -20.20
CA SER A 163 9.78 -5.49 -20.36
C SER A 163 9.01 -6.27 -19.28
N ASP A 164 8.56 -5.61 -18.20
CA ASP A 164 7.92 -6.26 -17.03
C ASP A 164 6.39 -6.04 -16.94
N LEU A 165 5.74 -5.62 -18.03
CA LEU A 165 4.33 -5.17 -18.15
C LEU A 165 3.25 -6.16 -17.64
N LYS A 166 3.63 -7.38 -17.27
CA LYS A 166 2.69 -8.43 -16.82
C LYS A 166 2.21 -8.23 -15.38
N TYR A 167 2.84 -7.35 -14.60
CA TYR A 167 2.56 -7.14 -13.17
C TYR A 167 2.42 -5.65 -12.78
N ASP A 168 2.07 -4.77 -13.72
CA ASP A 168 1.95 -3.35 -13.41
C ASP A 168 0.82 -3.08 -12.42
N PRO A 169 1.04 -2.20 -11.43
CA PRO A 169 0.01 -1.83 -10.49
C PRO A 169 -1.22 -1.29 -11.22
N ARG A 170 -2.39 -1.87 -10.92
CA ARG A 170 -3.67 -1.57 -11.54
C ARG A 170 -4.45 -0.51 -10.78
N GLY A 171 -3.85 0.08 -9.76
CA GLY A 171 -4.51 1.03 -8.90
C GLY A 171 -3.63 1.55 -7.78
N PHE A 172 -4.22 2.42 -6.98
CA PHE A 172 -3.60 2.97 -5.79
C PHE A 172 -4.66 3.33 -4.76
N VAL A 173 -4.24 3.41 -3.50
CA VAL A 173 -5.11 3.79 -2.38
C VAL A 173 -4.75 5.20 -1.93
N CYS A 174 -5.72 6.10 -1.94
CA CYS A 174 -5.57 7.40 -1.28
C CYS A 174 -6.31 7.43 0.05
N GLY A 175 -5.83 8.29 0.94
CA GLY A 175 -6.39 8.50 2.26
C GLY A 175 -6.35 9.96 2.68
N THR A 176 -7.35 10.38 3.45
CA THR A 176 -7.40 11.71 4.06
C THR A 176 -8.21 11.71 5.34
N LYS A 177 -7.91 12.65 6.25
CA LYS A 177 -8.70 12.83 7.47
C LYS A 177 -10.07 13.43 7.09
N ALA A 178 -11.14 12.97 7.72
CA ALA A 178 -12.45 13.56 7.52
C ALA A 178 -12.46 15.05 7.91
N ARG A 179 -13.25 15.84 7.17
CA ARG A 179 -13.29 17.31 7.29
C ARG A 179 -14.28 17.77 8.33
#